data_AF-A0A2N8N8C5-F1
#
_entry.id   AF-A0A2N8N8C5-F1
#
_cell.length_a   1.000
_cell.length_b   1.000
_cell.length_c   1.000
_cell.angle_alpha   90.00
_cell.angle_beta   90.00
_cell.angle_gamma   90.00
#
_symmetry.space_group_name_H-M   'P 1'
#
loop_
_entity.id
_entity.type
_entity.pdbx_description
1 polymer ?
#
loop_
_entity_poly.entity_id
_entity_poly.type
_entity_poly.pdbx_seq_one_letter_code
_entity_poly.pdbx_strand_id
1 'polypeptide(L)'
;MTIQDIHTTYACIIDQLDQASMKGALDALTHLIVATGKQQFLGQADELQSTYRYMLHYYVEGFDDPQRNNIRDDIRRRAYELADTVRHEALGDISPTYYYALRRVARYQSSDIPTILQEVTLCDAVGEREQHELTAVRLFDQVYTTGFLNPQATDALSEALRRMVGMSDD
;
A
#
# COMPACT_ATOMS: atom_id res chain seq x y z
N MET A 1 17.56 2.58 10.86
CA MET A 1 17.46 1.16 10.45
C MET A 1 17.88 1.06 8.98
N THR A 2 18.61 0.02 8.55
CA THR A 2 19.08 -0.14 7.15
C THR A 2 18.04 -0.82 6.26
N ILE A 3 18.23 -0.79 4.93
CA ILE A 3 17.35 -1.51 3.98
C ILE A 3 17.33 -3.01 4.27
N GLN A 4 18.50 -3.60 4.57
CA GLN A 4 18.61 -5.02 4.90
C GLN A 4 17.85 -5.36 6.18
N ASP A 5 17.91 -4.49 7.18
CA ASP A 5 17.17 -4.66 8.44
C ASP A 5 15.65 -4.60 8.20
N ILE A 6 15.17 -3.72 7.30
CA ILE A 6 13.75 -3.66 6.91
C ILE A 6 13.32 -5.00 6.31
N HIS A 7 14.09 -5.52 5.34
CA HIS A 7 13.76 -6.80 4.70
C HIS A 7 13.77 -7.96 5.68
N THR A 8 14.75 -7.99 6.58
CA THR A 8 14.90 -9.06 7.58
C THR A 8 13.78 -9.03 8.60
N THR A 9 13.46 -7.84 9.14
CA THR A 9 12.37 -7.67 10.11
C THR A 9 11.03 -8.01 9.46
N TYR A 10 10.81 -7.57 8.22
CA TYR A 10 9.61 -7.92 7.47
C TYR A 10 9.47 -9.43 7.26
N ALA A 11 10.53 -10.12 6.82
CA ALA A 11 10.50 -11.57 6.64
C ALA A 11 10.16 -12.29 7.95
N CYS A 12 10.71 -11.84 9.09
CA CYS A 12 10.38 -12.36 10.41
C CYS A 12 8.88 -12.18 10.74
N ILE A 13 8.29 -11.02 10.43
CA ILE A 13 6.84 -10.79 10.63
C ILE A 13 6.02 -11.80 9.82
N ILE A 14 6.36 -12.00 8.53
CA ILE A 14 5.65 -12.93 7.65
C ILE A 14 5.76 -14.36 8.17
N ASP A 15 6.96 -14.81 8.52
CA ASP A 15 7.19 -16.15 9.07
C ASP A 15 6.38 -16.36 10.36
N GLN A 16 6.30 -15.35 11.23
CA GLN A 16 5.52 -15.41 12.46
C GLN A 16 4.01 -15.46 12.19
N LEU A 17 3.51 -14.69 11.22
CA LEU A 17 2.11 -14.75 10.80
C LEU A 17 1.76 -16.11 10.19
N ASP A 18 2.67 -16.69 9.41
CA ASP A 18 2.52 -18.02 8.79
C ASP A 18 2.48 -19.15 9.83
N GLN A 19 3.30 -19.03 10.87
CA GLN A 19 3.33 -19.97 12.00
C GLN A 19 2.24 -19.70 13.04
N ALA A 20 1.27 -18.81 12.76
CA ALA A 20 0.21 -18.38 13.67
C ALA A 20 0.70 -17.81 15.01
N SER A 21 1.94 -17.32 15.07
CA SER A 21 2.52 -16.63 16.22
C SER A 21 2.16 -15.14 16.20
N MET A 22 0.87 -14.85 16.45
CA MET A 22 0.31 -13.50 16.30
C MET A 22 1.00 -12.46 17.19
N LYS A 23 1.29 -12.83 18.45
CA LYS A 23 1.96 -11.93 19.39
C LYS A 23 3.33 -11.51 18.86
N GLY A 24 4.15 -12.49 18.45
CA GLY A 24 5.48 -12.23 17.91
C GLY A 24 5.41 -11.32 16.69
N ALA A 25 4.50 -11.62 15.76
CA ALA A 25 4.30 -10.82 14.55
C ALA A 25 3.93 -9.37 14.86
N LEU A 26 3.00 -9.15 15.78
CA LEU A 26 2.56 -7.80 16.16
C LEU A 26 3.64 -7.03 16.94
N ASP A 27 4.44 -7.71 17.77
CA ASP A 27 5.58 -7.10 18.46
C ASP A 27 6.67 -6.69 17.45
N ALA A 28 6.99 -7.56 16.49
CA ALA A 28 7.94 -7.28 15.42
C ALA A 28 7.44 -6.17 14.48
N LEU A 29 6.14 -6.10 14.21
CA LEU A 29 5.50 -5.04 13.44
C LEU A 29 5.61 -3.69 14.15
N THR A 30 5.31 -3.63 15.45
CA THR A 30 5.48 -2.41 16.24
C THR A 30 6.95 -1.98 16.28
N HIS A 31 7.89 -2.92 16.43
CA HIS A 31 9.31 -2.62 16.33
C HIS A 31 9.68 -2.04 14.96
N LEU A 32 9.21 -2.64 13.87
CA LEU A 32 9.44 -2.15 12.51
C LEU A 32 8.93 -0.71 12.34
N ILE A 33 7.73 -0.41 12.84
CA ILE A 33 7.12 0.92 12.79
C ILE A 33 7.98 1.96 13.53
N VAL A 34 8.38 1.64 14.78
CA VAL A 34 9.18 2.55 15.61
C VAL A 34 10.56 2.77 15.00
N ALA A 35 11.23 1.70 14.59
CA ALA A 35 12.60 1.76 14.08
C ALA A 35 12.72 2.44 12.69
N THR A 36 11.63 2.46 11.92
CA THR A 36 11.54 3.18 10.64
C THR A 36 10.95 4.58 10.76
N GLY A 37 10.50 4.98 11.96
CA GLY A 37 9.92 6.30 12.19
C GLY A 37 8.58 6.51 11.47
N LYS A 38 7.75 5.46 11.35
CA LYS A 38 6.44 5.52 10.69
C LYS A 38 5.29 5.56 11.71
N GLN A 39 5.39 6.44 12.70
CA GLN A 39 4.51 6.47 13.87
C GLN A 39 3.02 6.60 13.53
N GLN A 40 2.66 7.11 12.33
CA GLN A 40 1.28 7.15 11.86
C GLN A 40 0.59 5.77 11.85
N PHE A 41 1.35 4.67 11.81
CA PHE A 41 0.82 3.30 11.82
C PHE A 41 0.72 2.68 13.22
N LEU A 42 1.25 3.32 14.27
CA LEU A 42 1.23 2.77 15.64
C LEU A 42 -0.20 2.52 16.13
N GLY A 43 -1.12 3.45 15.88
CA GLY A 43 -2.52 3.28 16.29
C GLY A 43 -3.18 2.03 15.70
N GLN A 44 -2.85 1.68 14.44
CA GLN A 44 -3.36 0.47 13.79
C GLN A 44 -2.74 -0.80 14.38
N ALA A 45 -1.44 -0.77 14.69
CA ALA A 45 -0.77 -1.89 15.36
C ALA A 45 -1.33 -2.12 16.78
N ASP A 46 -1.53 -1.05 17.55
CA ASP A 46 -2.09 -1.10 18.90
C ASP A 46 -3.54 -1.62 18.92
N GLU A 47 -4.33 -1.24 17.91
CA GLU A 47 -5.68 -1.78 17.72
C GLU A 47 -5.64 -3.29 17.48
N LEU A 48 -4.78 -3.78 16.58
CA LEU A 48 -4.62 -5.22 16.31
C LEU A 48 -4.17 -5.99 17.56
N GLN A 49 -3.22 -5.44 18.31
CA GLN A 49 -2.75 -6.03 19.58
C GLN A 49 -3.88 -6.08 20.61
N SER A 50 -4.66 -5.01 20.74
CA SER A 50 -5.78 -4.93 21.68
C SER A 50 -6.86 -5.95 21.33
N THR A 51 -7.29 -6.01 20.05
CA THR A 51 -8.27 -6.98 19.56
C THR A 51 -7.80 -8.41 19.79
N TYR A 52 -6.53 -8.71 19.51
CA TYR A 52 -5.95 -10.03 19.79
C TYR A 52 -5.96 -10.37 21.29
N ARG A 53 -5.60 -9.41 22.15
CA ARG A 53 -5.61 -9.60 23.61
C ARG A 53 -7.03 -9.87 24.13
N TYR A 54 -8.03 -9.14 23.65
CA TYR A 54 -9.42 -9.38 24.04
C TYR A 54 -9.92 -10.74 23.59
N MET A 55 -9.61 -11.16 22.35
CA MET A 55 -9.94 -12.50 21.84
C MET A 55 -9.33 -13.60 22.74
N LEU A 56 -8.08 -13.44 23.17
CA LEU A 56 -7.45 -14.38 24.11
C LEU A 56 -8.09 -14.37 25.49
N HIS A 57 -8.50 -13.21 25.99
CA HIS A 57 -9.15 -13.11 27.29
C HIS A 57 -10.45 -13.92 27.32
N TYR A 58 -11.32 -13.74 26.32
CA TYR A 58 -12.56 -14.51 26.19
C TYR A 58 -12.34 -16.02 26.05
N TYR A 59 -11.23 -16.44 25.43
CA TYR A 59 -10.83 -17.86 25.41
C TYR A 59 -10.59 -18.44 26.78
N VAL A 60 -9.81 -17.74 27.60
CA VAL A 60 -9.40 -18.21 28.91
C VAL A 60 -10.60 -18.25 29.86
N GLU A 61 -11.55 -17.34 29.69
CA GLU A 61 -12.81 -17.32 30.45
C GLU A 61 -13.80 -18.45 30.06
N GLY A 62 -13.45 -19.27 29.06
CA GLY A 62 -14.27 -20.41 28.65
C GLY A 62 -15.46 -20.05 27.76
N PHE A 63 -15.49 -18.84 27.21
CA PHE A 63 -16.47 -18.47 26.19
C PHE A 63 -16.09 -19.13 24.86
N ASP A 64 -16.93 -20.06 24.43
CA ASP A 64 -16.86 -20.65 23.09
C ASP A 64 -17.48 -19.67 22.09
N ASP A 65 -16.65 -18.74 21.59
CA ASP A 65 -17.04 -17.78 20.56
C ASP A 65 -16.90 -18.42 19.16
N PRO A 66 -18.02 -18.65 18.45
CA PRO A 66 -18.00 -19.22 17.09
C PRO A 66 -17.29 -18.32 16.08
N GLN A 67 -17.20 -17.01 16.34
CA GLN A 67 -16.56 -16.03 15.46
C GLN A 67 -15.05 -15.93 15.67
N ARG A 68 -14.49 -16.58 16.70
CA ARG A 68 -13.05 -16.55 17.03
C ARG A 68 -12.13 -16.77 15.84
N ASN A 69 -12.42 -17.78 15.01
CA ASN A 69 -11.59 -18.07 13.85
C ASN A 69 -11.63 -16.91 12.85
N ASN A 70 -12.81 -16.35 12.60
CA ASN A 70 -12.99 -15.20 11.72
C ASN A 70 -12.25 -13.96 12.27
N ILE A 71 -12.34 -13.71 13.58
CA ILE A 71 -11.62 -12.60 14.24
C ILE A 71 -10.10 -12.81 14.09
N ARG A 72 -9.61 -14.02 14.37
CA ARG A 72 -8.18 -14.33 14.22
C ARG A 72 -7.70 -14.16 12.78
N ASP A 73 -8.49 -14.62 11.81
CA ASP A 73 -8.17 -14.52 10.39
C ASP A 73 -8.20 -13.06 9.91
N ASP A 74 -9.13 -12.24 10.43
CA ASP A 74 -9.16 -10.80 10.17
C ASP A 74 -7.95 -10.06 10.75
N ILE A 75 -7.59 -10.34 12.01
CA ILE A 75 -6.37 -9.79 12.62
C ILE A 75 -5.15 -10.18 11.78
N ARG A 76 -5.06 -11.45 11.36
CA ARG A 76 -3.95 -11.95 10.53
C ARG A 76 -3.87 -11.21 9.20
N ARG A 77 -4.99 -11.09 8.49
CA ARG A 77 -5.10 -10.37 7.21
C ARG A 77 -4.65 -8.92 7.36
N ARG A 78 -5.20 -8.20 8.36
CA ARG A 78 -4.87 -6.80 8.64
C ARG A 78 -3.40 -6.63 9.04
N ALA A 79 -2.81 -7.61 9.75
CA ALA A 79 -1.40 -7.58 10.10
C ALA A 79 -0.49 -7.73 8.86
N TYR A 80 -0.83 -8.58 7.89
CA TYR A 80 -0.13 -8.64 6.60
C TYR A 80 -0.20 -7.30 5.86
N GLU A 81 -1.42 -6.77 5.70
CA GLU A 81 -1.65 -5.48 5.01
C GLU A 81 -0.86 -4.34 5.65
N LEU A 82 -0.83 -4.30 6.99
CA LEU A 82 -0.08 -3.29 7.74
C LEU A 82 1.43 -3.48 7.60
N ALA A 83 1.94 -4.71 7.68
CA ALA A 83 3.35 -5.00 7.50
C ALA A 83 3.85 -4.59 6.09
N ASP A 84 3.07 -4.91 5.06
CA ASP A 84 3.36 -4.50 3.68
C ASP A 84 3.37 -2.98 3.54
N THR A 85 2.35 -2.31 4.08
CA THR A 85 2.24 -0.86 4.03
C THR A 85 3.43 -0.18 4.71
N VAL A 86 3.77 -0.60 5.93
CA VAL A 86 4.92 -0.06 6.69
C VAL A 86 6.22 -0.29 5.94
N ARG A 87 6.44 -1.50 5.40
CA ARG A 87 7.61 -1.81 4.58
C ARG A 87 7.71 -0.89 3.37
N HIS A 88 6.62 -0.71 2.62
CA HIS A 88 6.62 0.14 1.44
C HIS A 88 6.86 1.61 1.78
N GLU A 89 6.28 2.12 2.85
CA GLU A 89 6.55 3.49 3.32
C GLU A 89 8.00 3.66 3.80
N ALA A 90 8.56 2.67 4.52
CA ALA A 90 9.94 2.75 4.99
C ALA A 90 10.95 2.70 3.84
N LEU A 91 10.76 1.80 2.87
CA LEU A 91 11.62 1.70 1.70
C LEU A 91 11.44 2.88 0.74
N GLY A 92 10.27 3.51 0.71
CA GLY A 92 10.02 4.73 -0.05
C GLY A 92 11.01 5.85 0.27
N ASP A 93 11.41 5.96 1.53
CA ASP A 93 12.29 7.04 1.99
C ASP A 93 13.76 6.80 1.58
N ILE A 94 14.24 5.56 1.64
CA ILE A 94 15.68 5.25 1.62
C ILE A 94 16.13 4.33 0.49
N SER A 95 15.23 3.57 -0.14
CA SER A 95 15.63 2.57 -1.13
C SER A 95 16.06 3.23 -2.45
N PRO A 96 17.21 2.84 -3.03
CA PRO A 96 17.68 3.34 -4.32
C PRO A 96 17.10 2.56 -5.51
N THR A 97 16.29 1.52 -5.29
CA THR A 97 15.73 0.76 -6.42
C THR A 97 14.84 1.66 -7.28
N TYR A 98 14.82 1.37 -8.59
CA TYR A 98 14.13 2.18 -9.59
C TYR A 98 12.69 2.53 -9.17
N TYR A 99 11.93 1.53 -8.70
CA TYR A 99 10.57 1.73 -8.20
C TYR A 99 10.46 2.81 -7.11
N TYR A 100 11.29 2.75 -6.05
CA TYR A 100 11.19 3.72 -4.95
C TYR A 100 11.80 5.08 -5.31
N ALA A 101 12.81 5.11 -6.18
CA ALA A 101 13.32 6.35 -6.75
C ALA A 101 12.25 7.08 -7.55
N LEU A 102 11.55 6.36 -8.42
CA LEU A 102 10.46 6.89 -9.22
C LEU A 102 9.30 7.36 -8.34
N ARG A 103 8.92 6.57 -7.33
CA ARG A 103 7.86 6.92 -6.37
C ARG A 103 8.12 8.25 -5.65
N ARG A 104 9.38 8.56 -5.33
CA ARG A 104 9.74 9.85 -4.72
C ARG A 104 9.56 11.02 -5.68
N VAL A 105 9.93 10.84 -6.94
CA VAL A 105 9.74 11.86 -8.00
C VAL A 105 8.25 12.08 -8.25
N ALA A 106 7.49 10.99 -8.40
CA ALA A 106 6.05 11.04 -8.65
C ALA A 106 5.28 11.71 -7.49
N ARG A 107 5.65 11.43 -6.22
CA ARG A 107 5.12 12.13 -5.04
C ARG A 107 5.42 13.63 -5.04
N TYR A 108 6.59 14.04 -5.53
CA TYR A 108 6.96 15.46 -5.60
C TYR A 108 6.10 16.24 -6.61
N GLN A 109 5.70 15.58 -7.70
CA GLN A 109 4.89 16.18 -8.76
C GLN A 109 3.44 16.47 -8.33
N SER A 110 2.98 15.90 -7.21
CA SER A 110 1.71 16.19 -6.48
C SER A 110 0.38 16.18 -7.26
N SER A 111 0.38 15.88 -8.55
CA SER A 111 -0.83 15.75 -9.36
C SER A 111 -1.51 14.40 -9.14
N ASP A 112 -2.83 14.41 -9.00
CA ASP A 112 -3.65 13.22 -8.97
C ASP A 112 -3.83 12.63 -10.38
N ILE A 113 -4.04 11.31 -10.44
CA ILE A 113 -4.20 10.56 -11.70
C ILE A 113 -5.27 11.18 -12.61
N PRO A 114 -6.47 11.58 -12.11
CA PRO A 114 -7.48 12.23 -12.96
C PRO A 114 -7.02 13.53 -13.61
N THR A 115 -6.28 14.39 -12.89
CA THR A 115 -5.76 15.65 -13.47
C THR A 115 -4.71 15.35 -14.53
N ILE A 116 -3.79 14.42 -14.28
CA ILE A 116 -2.79 14.03 -15.29
C ILE A 116 -3.48 13.45 -16.53
N LEU A 117 -4.50 12.61 -16.36
CA LEU A 117 -5.30 12.08 -17.47
C LEU A 117 -5.93 13.21 -18.30
N GLN A 118 -6.51 14.21 -17.65
CA GLN A 118 -7.09 15.36 -18.35
C GLN A 118 -6.02 16.11 -19.16
N GLU A 119 -4.84 16.35 -18.57
CA GLU A 119 -3.72 16.96 -19.29
C GLU A 119 -3.28 16.14 -20.51
N VAL A 120 -3.22 14.81 -20.40
CA VAL A 120 -2.92 13.93 -21.55
C VAL A 120 -3.93 14.14 -22.67
N THR A 121 -5.24 14.13 -22.35
CA THR A 121 -6.28 14.34 -23.37
C THR A 121 -6.24 15.72 -24.02
N LEU A 122 -5.83 16.75 -23.27
CA LEU A 122 -5.67 18.09 -23.81
C LEU A 122 -4.46 18.18 -24.75
N CYS A 123 -3.33 17.57 -24.39
CA CYS A 123 -2.14 17.56 -25.23
C CYS A 123 -2.38 16.82 -26.55
N ASP A 124 -3.14 15.72 -26.52
CA ASP A 124 -3.55 14.97 -27.71
C ASP A 124 -4.41 15.84 -28.65
N ALA A 125 -5.40 16.54 -28.10
CA ALA A 125 -6.29 17.41 -28.88
C ALA A 125 -5.57 18.61 -29.52
N VAL A 126 -4.53 19.14 -28.87
CA VAL A 126 -3.71 20.27 -29.38
C VAL A 126 -2.70 19.79 -30.44
N GLY A 127 -2.40 18.50 -30.52
CA GLY A 127 -1.43 17.93 -31.46
C GLY A 127 0.04 18.16 -31.07
N GLU A 128 0.30 18.56 -29.82
CA GLU A 128 1.66 18.71 -29.28
C GLU A 128 2.21 17.37 -28.83
N ARG A 129 2.76 16.62 -29.79
CA ARG A 129 3.21 15.24 -29.57
C ARG A 129 4.24 15.08 -28.45
N GLU A 130 5.22 15.98 -28.37
CA GLU A 130 6.26 15.91 -27.33
C GLU A 130 5.66 16.08 -25.93
N GLN A 131 4.78 17.07 -25.75
CA GLN A 131 4.12 17.34 -24.48
C GLN A 131 3.15 16.22 -24.09
N HIS A 132 2.45 15.65 -25.08
CA HIS A 132 1.63 14.46 -24.89
C HIS A 132 2.45 13.27 -24.37
N GLU A 133 3.58 12.96 -25.02
CA GLU A 133 4.47 11.85 -24.61
C GLU A 133 5.01 12.06 -23.19
N LEU A 134 5.45 13.27 -22.83
CA LEU A 134 5.93 13.59 -21.48
C LEU A 134 4.82 13.44 -20.41
N THR A 135 3.60 13.88 -20.73
CA THR A 135 2.46 13.80 -19.80
C THR A 135 1.98 12.36 -19.63
N ALA A 136 2.04 11.56 -20.70
CA ALA A 136 1.73 10.13 -20.65
C ALA A 136 2.76 9.34 -19.83
N VAL A 137 4.05 9.66 -19.94
CA VAL A 137 5.10 9.07 -19.08
C VAL A 137 4.84 9.43 -17.62
N ARG A 138 4.50 10.70 -17.34
CA ARG A 138 4.15 11.14 -15.97
C ARG A 138 2.94 10.39 -15.42
N LEU A 139 1.91 10.17 -16.24
CA LEU A 139 0.74 9.37 -15.88
C LEU A 139 1.15 7.94 -15.54
N PHE A 140 1.97 7.31 -16.39
CA PHE A 140 2.46 5.96 -16.17
C PHE A 140 3.25 5.87 -14.86
N ASP A 141 4.18 6.79 -14.61
CA ASP A 141 4.97 6.81 -13.39
C ASP A 141 4.09 6.95 -12.14
N GLN A 142 3.06 7.79 -12.20
CA GLN A 142 2.12 7.97 -11.11
C GLN A 142 1.29 6.69 -10.89
N VAL A 143 0.76 6.07 -11.95
CA VAL A 143 -0.01 4.82 -11.84
C VAL A 143 0.85 3.67 -11.33
N TYR A 144 2.07 3.52 -11.86
CA TYR A 144 3.01 2.45 -11.52
C TYR A 144 3.50 2.52 -10.07
N THR A 145 3.64 3.74 -9.53
CA THR A 145 4.15 3.95 -8.16
C THR A 145 3.04 4.14 -7.12
N THR A 146 1.79 4.25 -7.55
CA THR A 146 0.62 4.22 -6.67
C THR A 146 0.46 2.81 -6.10
N GLY A 147 0.16 2.72 -4.79
CA GLY A 147 -0.17 1.45 -4.14
C GLY A 147 -1.55 0.98 -4.57
N PHE A 148 -2.57 1.33 -3.78
CA PHE A 148 -3.96 1.10 -4.15
C PHE A 148 -4.53 2.30 -4.90
N LEU A 149 -5.11 2.06 -6.07
CA LEU A 149 -5.88 3.07 -6.80
C LEU A 149 -7.15 3.39 -6.01
N ASN A 150 -7.43 4.67 -5.81
CA ASN A 150 -8.71 5.08 -5.25
C ASN A 150 -9.84 4.87 -6.28
N PRO A 151 -11.12 4.81 -5.86
CA PRO A 151 -12.24 4.57 -6.77
C PRO A 151 -12.31 5.60 -7.91
N GLN A 152 -12.09 6.88 -7.60
CA GLN A 152 -12.11 7.96 -8.59
C GLN A 152 -11.05 7.78 -9.68
N ALA A 153 -9.83 7.41 -9.31
CA ALA A 153 -8.75 7.14 -10.25
C ALA A 153 -9.03 5.89 -11.08
N THR A 154 -9.60 4.86 -10.46
CA THR A 154 -10.00 3.62 -11.15
C THR A 154 -11.07 3.90 -12.21
N ASP A 155 -12.08 4.69 -11.87
CA ASP A 155 -13.16 5.07 -12.77
C ASP A 155 -12.63 5.92 -13.93
N ALA A 156 -11.82 6.94 -13.64
CA ALA A 156 -11.21 7.81 -14.64
C ALA A 156 -10.31 7.04 -15.62
N LEU A 157 -9.47 6.15 -15.12
CA LEU A 157 -8.63 5.28 -15.95
C LEU A 157 -9.48 4.33 -16.80
N SER A 158 -10.51 3.72 -16.22
CA SER A 158 -11.40 2.80 -16.93
C SER A 158 -12.15 3.50 -18.07
N GLU A 159 -12.63 4.72 -17.83
CA GLU A 159 -13.29 5.53 -18.85
C GLU A 159 -12.31 5.92 -19.98
N ALA A 160 -11.11 6.38 -19.64
CA ALA A 160 -10.08 6.73 -20.62
C ALA A 160 -9.69 5.53 -21.50
N LEU A 161 -9.48 4.35 -20.90
CA LEU A 161 -9.19 3.11 -21.63
C LEU A 161 -10.33 2.72 -22.57
N ARG A 162 -11.59 2.84 -22.13
CA ARG A 162 -12.76 2.54 -22.98
C ARG A 162 -12.86 3.46 -24.17
N ARG A 163 -12.57 4.76 -24.01
CA ARG A 163 -12.56 5.72 -25.13
C ARG A 163 -11.49 5.34 -26.17
N MET A 164 -10.28 4.98 -25.73
CA MET A 164 -9.22 4.55 -26.64
C MET A 164 -9.56 3.26 -27.41
N VAL A 165 -10.21 2.30 -26.74
CA VAL A 165 -10.64 1.05 -27.40
C VAL A 165 -11.80 1.29 -28.38
N GLY A 166 -12.77 2.14 -28.01
CA GLY A 166 -13.90 2.48 -28.88
C GLY A 166 -13.53 3.34 -30.10
N MET A 167 -12.39 4.04 -30.08
CA MET A 167 -11.85 4.79 -31.22
C MET A 167 -11.10 3.92 -32.25
N SER A 168 -10.89 2.63 -32.00
CA SER A 168 -10.29 1.70 -32.97
C SER A 168 -11.31 1.03 -33.90
N ASP A 169 -12.61 1.28 -33.71
CA ASP A 169 -13.69 0.67 -34.51
C ASP A 169 -14.29 1.60 -35.60
N ASP A 170 -13.75 2.81 -35.78
CA ASP A 170 -14.08 3.76 -36.87
C ASP A 170 -12.87 4.01 -37.80
#